data_AF-A0A1G3PHC0-F1
#
_entry.id   AF-A0A1G3PHC0-F1
#
_cell.length_a   1.000
_cell.length_b   1.000
_cell.length_c   1.000
_cell.angle_alpha   90.00
_cell.angle_beta   90.00
_cell.angle_gamma   90.00
#
_symmetry.space_group_name_H-M   'P 1'
#
loop_
_entity.id
_entity.type
_entity.pdbx_description
1 polymer ?
#
loop_
_entity_poly.entity_id
_entity_poly.type
_entity_poly.pdbx_seq_one_letter_code
_entity_poly.pdbx_strand_id
1 'polypeptide(L)'
;MKVWIILFVLITFGIIHADKSAQYYSKFVEAYKKGDKSEALKLIANAYEENPTNNNIIVWYGNMLNGNNQYQEAIKVWKKADSEYDPAGLNNSIACAYLALNDLKSAQIYFQNALSVQIAKPKDNLNSLNGLMGILCKEPDDEKALVYKKAFDSVLEKNPGINSEWTSYLFCKYFLDRAVEYAKAGNELEGAKLFETMKKYYCTGLGNYFSYIAPENYGYEWMKRKEYQKAIEVFEYVFQLRNSYYLTWAYADTLLHTGLLKEAIGIDIAGLKKGGTDEKMHGWVYRQLIDIAGQIGDLNTVCQYEEEAVIYHEKNDTKNLDAIKSRLIKIYLNEAYKATAENKYPDNVTYYKKALEWQKTGLTKPDHNSYPENIKIQIEASEYWENEGKKALSSAYSFKFTILALENFNGVIIDEKKNKTENAYYCLEPDMKKKTTDAFTVFSRLYYYLTGGKVHPDLEYISITNQITEVQKSYWKPSENIGKDIGDGVPMFSAKWASIDHYPASRITNLLIKSDTFILLFPLHCTAGAASLAFTYENSKYIAHKTIQLYHAGGAMSYGLFMHEFFHEVEYSYGKYYKFIAHVYSEEYKKYWPKWYNGQGEMFYQKHILEEMIGNYGIEPLIVK
;
A
#
# COMPACT_ATOMS: atom_id res chain seq x y z
N MET A 1 75.94 -42.96 54.46
CA MET A 1 76.14 -41.52 54.15
C MET A 1 76.05 -41.20 52.65
N LYS A 2 76.58 -42.00 51.72
CA LYS A 2 76.52 -41.73 50.27
C LYS A 2 75.12 -41.82 49.62
N VAL A 3 74.19 -42.61 50.16
CA VAL A 3 72.80 -42.73 49.65
C VAL A 3 71.95 -41.51 50.02
N TRP A 4 72.20 -40.90 51.17
CA TRP A 4 71.45 -39.71 51.63
C TRP A 4 71.85 -38.42 50.90
N ILE A 5 73.09 -38.32 50.39
CA ILE A 5 73.55 -37.17 49.59
C ILE A 5 72.94 -37.22 48.18
N ILE A 6 72.78 -38.40 47.58
CA ILE A 6 72.11 -38.54 46.27
C ILE A 6 70.60 -38.28 46.41
N LEU A 7 69.97 -38.75 47.50
CA LEU A 7 68.56 -38.44 47.77
C LEU A 7 68.34 -36.94 48.05
N PHE A 8 69.25 -36.28 48.78
CA PHE A 8 69.16 -34.85 49.07
C PHE A 8 69.45 -33.99 47.84
N VAL A 9 70.36 -34.39 46.94
CA VAL A 9 70.60 -33.71 45.66
C VAL A 9 69.42 -33.91 44.68
N LEU A 10 68.77 -35.08 44.67
CA LEU A 10 67.57 -35.31 43.84
C LEU A 10 66.32 -34.60 44.40
N ILE A 11 66.17 -34.52 45.73
CA ILE A 11 65.08 -33.79 46.38
C ILE A 11 65.29 -32.26 46.30
N THR A 12 66.54 -31.77 46.33
CA THR A 12 66.82 -30.33 46.14
C THR A 12 66.83 -29.90 44.67
N PHE A 13 67.23 -30.75 43.71
CA PHE A 13 67.02 -30.46 42.27
C PHE A 13 65.54 -30.50 41.87
N GLY A 14 64.74 -31.35 42.53
CA GLY A 14 63.29 -31.43 42.33
C GLY A 14 62.49 -30.28 42.95
N ILE A 15 63.07 -29.49 43.86
CA ILE A 15 62.37 -28.40 44.57
C ILE A 15 62.88 -27.00 44.15
N ILE A 16 64.05 -26.88 43.48
CA ILE A 16 64.62 -25.59 43.06
C ILE A 16 64.35 -25.24 41.57
N HIS A 17 63.85 -26.18 40.76
CA HIS A 17 63.20 -25.82 39.50
C HIS A 17 61.77 -25.39 39.79
N ALA A 18 61.60 -24.17 40.30
CA ALA A 18 60.32 -23.49 40.17
C ALA A 18 59.91 -23.60 38.69
N ASP A 19 58.86 -24.38 38.43
CA ASP A 19 58.41 -24.75 37.09
C ASP A 19 58.41 -23.50 36.21
N LYS A 20 59.35 -23.43 35.26
CA LYS A 20 59.51 -22.25 34.39
C LYS A 20 58.19 -21.92 33.70
N SER A 21 57.40 -22.95 33.39
CA SER A 21 56.06 -22.81 32.86
C SER A 21 55.14 -22.04 33.82
N ALA A 22 55.17 -22.35 35.12
CA ALA A 22 54.41 -21.61 36.13
C ALA A 22 54.86 -20.16 36.27
N GLN A 23 56.16 -19.87 36.14
CA GLN A 23 56.67 -18.49 36.14
C GLN A 23 56.19 -17.70 34.92
N TYR A 24 56.28 -18.28 33.72
CA TYR A 24 55.76 -17.68 32.49
C TYR A 24 54.26 -17.47 32.56
N TYR A 25 53.51 -18.44 33.08
CA TYR A 25 52.07 -18.32 33.28
C TYR A 25 51.70 -17.20 34.26
N SER A 26 52.43 -17.06 35.38
CA SER A 26 52.18 -15.95 36.32
C SER A 26 52.42 -14.59 35.68
N LYS A 27 53.51 -14.43 34.92
CA LYS A 27 53.79 -13.20 34.17
C LYS A 27 52.74 -12.95 33.09
N PHE A 28 52.27 -13.99 32.41
CA PHE A 28 51.16 -13.91 31.46
C PHE A 28 49.92 -13.30 32.13
N VAL A 29 49.52 -13.79 33.30
CA VAL A 29 48.35 -13.27 34.03
C VAL A 29 48.52 -11.78 34.36
N GLU A 30 49.72 -11.34 34.75
CA GLU A 30 50.01 -9.92 34.99
C GLU A 30 49.90 -9.07 33.72
N ALA A 31 50.51 -9.51 32.62
CA ALA A 31 50.45 -8.82 31.32
C ALA A 31 49.01 -8.76 30.79
N TYR A 32 48.26 -9.86 30.90
CA TYR A 32 46.86 -9.95 30.48
C TYR A 32 45.98 -8.98 31.27
N LYS A 33 46.15 -8.88 32.60
CA LYS A 33 45.43 -7.92 33.45
C LYS A 33 45.76 -6.46 33.12
N LYS A 34 46.99 -6.17 32.66
CA LYS A 34 47.39 -4.85 32.17
C LYS A 34 46.85 -4.53 30.76
N GLY A 35 46.25 -5.50 30.08
CA GLY A 35 45.77 -5.37 28.71
C GLY A 35 46.87 -5.45 27.65
N ASP A 36 48.11 -5.82 28.03
CA ASP A 36 49.21 -6.01 27.08
C ASP A 36 49.08 -7.38 26.39
N LYS A 37 48.25 -7.41 25.34
CA LYS A 37 47.93 -8.64 24.59
C LYS A 37 49.15 -9.26 23.91
N SER A 38 50.10 -8.44 23.46
CA SER A 38 51.28 -8.93 22.73
C SER A 38 52.24 -9.64 23.69
N GLU A 39 52.56 -9.01 24.82
CA GLU A 39 53.43 -9.64 25.82
C GLU A 39 52.73 -10.82 26.49
N ALA A 40 51.43 -10.74 26.75
CA ALA A 40 50.64 -11.86 27.25
C ALA A 40 50.72 -13.08 26.30
N LEU A 41 50.53 -12.89 24.99
CA LEU A 41 50.62 -13.97 23.99
C LEU A 41 52.02 -14.60 23.98
N LYS A 42 53.08 -13.78 24.03
CA LYS A 42 54.46 -14.28 24.10
C LYS A 42 54.72 -15.11 25.36
N LEU A 43 54.26 -14.61 26.51
CA LEU A 43 54.46 -15.28 27.80
C LEU A 43 53.68 -16.59 27.89
N ILE A 44 52.43 -16.64 27.41
CA ILE A 44 51.65 -17.88 27.41
C ILE A 44 52.18 -18.90 26.40
N ALA A 45 52.77 -18.45 25.27
CA ALA A 45 53.47 -19.33 24.34
C ALA A 45 54.70 -19.98 24.99
N ASN A 46 55.54 -19.20 25.68
CA ASN A 46 56.68 -19.75 26.44
C ASN A 46 56.23 -20.73 27.53
N ALA A 47 55.13 -20.43 28.23
CA ALA A 47 54.58 -21.34 29.22
C ALA A 47 54.13 -22.67 28.59
N TYR A 48 53.53 -22.60 27.40
CA TYR A 48 53.09 -23.76 26.62
C TYR A 48 54.25 -24.60 26.09
N GLU A 49 55.34 -23.98 25.64
CA GLU A 49 56.55 -24.68 25.21
C GLU A 49 57.21 -25.46 26.37
N GLU A 50 57.25 -24.88 27.57
CA GLU A 50 57.83 -25.51 28.76
C GLU A 50 56.95 -26.64 29.33
N ASN A 51 55.61 -26.55 29.21
CA ASN A 51 54.68 -27.57 29.70
C ASN A 51 53.44 -27.73 28.79
N PRO A 52 53.58 -28.42 27.65
CA PRO A 52 52.52 -28.51 26.63
C PRO A 52 51.36 -29.45 27.03
N THR A 53 51.45 -30.12 28.17
CA THR A 53 50.42 -31.03 28.71
C THR A 53 49.53 -30.40 29.77
N ASN A 54 49.86 -29.19 30.24
CA ASN A 54 49.06 -28.51 31.26
C ASN A 54 47.79 -27.90 30.64
N ASN A 55 46.62 -28.46 30.98
CA ASN A 55 45.33 -28.04 30.42
C ASN A 55 45.00 -26.54 30.59
N ASN A 56 45.36 -25.93 31.73
CA ASN A 56 45.14 -24.50 31.94
C ASN A 56 45.93 -23.68 30.90
N ILE A 57 47.19 -24.06 30.67
CA ILE A 57 48.09 -23.38 29.73
C ILE A 57 47.62 -23.61 28.30
N ILE A 58 47.21 -24.83 27.96
CA ILE A 58 46.64 -25.17 26.63
C ILE A 58 45.43 -24.28 26.33
N VAL A 59 44.47 -24.19 27.26
CA VAL A 59 43.25 -23.39 27.05
C VAL A 59 43.56 -21.90 26.93
N TRP A 60 44.40 -21.34 27.82
CA TRP A 60 44.76 -19.93 27.74
C TRP A 60 45.58 -19.60 26.50
N TYR A 61 46.51 -20.47 26.09
CA TYR A 61 47.27 -20.27 24.87
C TYR A 61 46.37 -20.29 23.64
N GLY A 62 45.48 -21.28 23.53
CA GLY A 62 44.49 -21.33 22.46
C GLY A 62 43.56 -20.11 22.45
N ASN A 63 43.11 -19.63 23.61
CA ASN A 63 42.30 -18.42 23.72
C ASN A 63 43.05 -17.18 23.23
N MET A 64 44.33 -17.05 23.57
CA MET A 64 45.18 -15.94 23.11
C MET A 64 45.44 -16.01 21.60
N LEU A 65 45.68 -17.21 21.05
CA LEU A 65 45.79 -17.43 19.60
C LEU A 65 44.50 -17.04 18.88
N ASN A 66 43.34 -17.48 19.39
CA ASN A 66 42.03 -17.15 18.83
C ASN A 66 41.74 -15.64 18.89
N GLY A 67 42.04 -14.99 20.03
CA GLY A 67 41.92 -13.54 20.18
C GLY A 67 42.86 -12.73 19.28
N ASN A 68 43.94 -13.37 18.78
CA ASN A 68 44.86 -12.83 17.79
C ASN A 68 44.55 -13.29 16.35
N ASN A 69 43.34 -13.82 16.12
CA ASN A 69 42.85 -14.33 14.83
C ASN A 69 43.66 -15.50 14.24
N GLN A 70 44.46 -16.21 15.05
CA GLN A 70 45.23 -17.39 14.66
C GLN A 70 44.39 -18.67 14.85
N TYR A 71 43.19 -18.70 14.24
CA TYR A 71 42.15 -19.71 14.50
C TYR A 71 42.59 -21.15 14.27
N GLN A 72 43.31 -21.43 13.17
CA GLN A 72 43.77 -22.78 12.86
C GLN A 72 44.75 -23.31 13.92
N GLU A 73 45.64 -22.45 14.41
CA GLU A 73 46.61 -22.83 15.44
C GLU A 73 45.94 -22.97 16.81
N ALA A 74 45.00 -22.08 17.14
CA ALA A 74 44.18 -22.20 18.34
C ALA A 74 43.45 -23.56 18.39
N ILE A 75 42.83 -23.99 17.28
CA ILE A 75 42.16 -25.29 17.17
C ILE A 75 43.13 -26.45 17.43
N LYS A 76 44.34 -26.41 16.85
CA LYS A 76 45.36 -27.46 17.09
C LYS A 76 45.78 -27.52 18.55
N VAL A 77 45.96 -26.36 19.19
CA VAL A 77 46.35 -26.26 20.60
C VAL A 77 45.23 -26.80 21.50
N TRP A 78 44.00 -26.31 21.35
CA TRP A 78 42.86 -26.76 22.15
C TRP A 78 42.60 -28.27 22.07
N LYS A 79 42.77 -28.89 20.89
CA LYS A 79 42.62 -30.35 20.72
C LYS A 79 43.63 -31.20 21.50
N LYS A 80 44.67 -30.60 22.09
CA LYS A 80 45.63 -31.28 22.96
C LYS A 80 45.23 -31.28 24.44
N ALA A 81 44.24 -30.48 24.83
CA ALA A 81 43.71 -30.53 26.18
C ALA A 81 43.05 -31.89 26.44
N ASP A 82 43.09 -32.33 27.68
CA ASP A 82 42.35 -33.50 28.13
C ASP A 82 40.86 -33.34 27.79
N SER A 83 40.25 -34.39 27.22
CA SER A 83 38.83 -34.39 26.84
C SER A 83 37.87 -34.16 28.02
N GLU A 84 38.31 -34.42 29.25
CA GLU A 84 37.52 -34.18 30.46
C GLU A 84 37.71 -32.75 31.02
N TYR A 85 38.68 -32.00 30.52
CA TYR A 85 38.97 -30.65 30.99
C TYR A 85 38.06 -29.62 30.30
N ASP A 86 37.09 -29.09 31.05
CA ASP A 86 36.08 -28.12 30.60
C ASP A 86 35.49 -28.46 29.20
N PRO A 87 34.95 -29.69 29.02
CA PRO A 87 34.63 -30.22 27.71
C PRO A 87 33.71 -29.31 26.90
N ALA A 88 32.72 -28.70 27.53
CA ALA A 88 31.82 -27.78 26.84
C ALA A 88 32.48 -26.46 26.44
N GLY A 89 33.25 -25.84 27.34
CA GLY A 89 33.97 -24.59 27.05
C GLY A 89 34.99 -24.76 25.94
N LEU A 90 35.70 -25.89 25.93
CA LEU A 90 36.66 -26.25 24.89
C LEU A 90 35.98 -26.48 23.54
N ASN A 91 34.90 -27.29 23.51
CA ASN A 91 34.14 -27.53 22.29
C ASN A 91 33.54 -26.22 21.75
N ASN A 92 32.99 -25.35 22.61
CA ASN A 92 32.51 -24.02 22.21
C ASN A 92 33.61 -23.15 21.60
N SER A 93 34.81 -23.14 22.21
CA SER A 93 35.94 -22.35 21.72
C SER A 93 36.40 -22.84 20.34
N ILE A 94 36.53 -24.16 20.17
CA ILE A 94 36.86 -24.79 18.89
C ILE A 94 35.79 -24.48 17.84
N ALA A 95 34.51 -24.59 18.20
CA ALA A 95 33.39 -24.29 17.29
C ALA A 95 33.40 -22.83 16.82
N CYS A 96 33.62 -21.87 17.73
CA CYS A 96 33.75 -20.46 17.38
C CYS A 96 34.91 -20.20 16.41
N ALA A 97 36.06 -20.87 16.59
CA ALA A 97 37.19 -20.74 15.66
C ALA A 97 36.89 -21.33 14.28
N TYR A 98 36.19 -22.49 14.21
CA TYR A 98 35.70 -23.02 12.92
C TYR A 98 34.69 -22.07 12.26
N LEU A 99 33.80 -21.46 13.04
CA LEU A 99 32.84 -20.47 12.54
C LEU A 99 33.55 -19.23 11.98
N ALA A 100 34.62 -18.76 12.62
CA ALA A 100 35.45 -17.66 12.14
C ALA A 100 36.21 -18.00 10.85
N LEU A 101 36.54 -19.29 10.65
CA LEU A 101 37.09 -19.83 9.41
C LEU A 101 36.02 -20.15 8.34
N ASN A 102 34.75 -19.84 8.61
CA ASN A 102 33.59 -20.16 7.77
C ASN A 102 33.42 -21.67 7.48
N ASP A 103 33.96 -22.54 8.33
CA ASP A 103 33.69 -23.99 8.31
C ASP A 103 32.48 -24.30 9.19
N LEU A 104 31.29 -24.07 8.61
CA LEU A 104 30.01 -24.19 9.31
C LEU A 104 29.72 -25.62 9.77
N LYS A 105 30.15 -26.63 9.00
CA LYS A 105 29.92 -28.04 9.30
C LYS A 105 30.72 -28.47 10.52
N SER A 106 32.02 -28.14 10.57
CA SER A 106 32.84 -28.42 11.75
C SER A 106 32.34 -27.63 12.96
N ALA A 107 32.02 -26.35 12.80
CA ALA A 107 31.48 -25.53 13.87
C ALA A 107 30.19 -26.15 14.45
N GLN A 108 29.26 -26.60 13.60
CA GLN A 108 28.01 -27.26 14.04
C GLN A 108 28.29 -28.51 14.88
N ILE A 109 29.21 -29.38 14.44
CA ILE A 109 29.58 -30.59 15.18
C ILE A 109 30.10 -30.24 16.58
N TYR A 110 31.04 -29.30 16.67
CA TYR A 110 31.63 -28.92 17.95
C TYR A 110 30.63 -28.20 18.88
N PHE A 111 29.75 -27.34 18.35
CA PHE A 111 28.67 -26.77 19.16
C PHE A 111 27.66 -27.83 19.64
N GLN A 112 27.33 -28.82 18.81
CA GLN A 112 26.46 -29.95 19.22
C GLN A 112 27.12 -30.78 20.31
N ASN A 113 28.41 -31.07 20.18
CA ASN A 113 29.18 -31.74 21.22
C ASN A 113 29.14 -30.92 22.53
N ALA A 114 29.41 -29.62 22.47
CA ALA A 114 29.33 -28.74 23.64
C ALA A 114 27.94 -28.77 24.30
N LEU A 115 26.86 -28.74 23.51
CA LEU A 115 25.48 -28.78 24.00
C LEU A 115 25.09 -30.15 24.60
N SER A 116 25.69 -31.24 24.12
CA SER A 116 25.43 -32.60 24.58
C SER A 116 26.04 -32.91 25.95
N VAL A 117 27.09 -32.18 26.33
CA VAL A 117 27.67 -32.27 27.67
C VAL A 117 26.66 -31.65 28.64
N GLN A 118 26.13 -32.43 29.57
CA GLN A 118 25.13 -31.96 30.53
C GLN A 118 25.80 -31.05 31.59
N ILE A 119 25.94 -29.75 31.30
CA ILE A 119 26.74 -28.84 32.11
C ILE A 119 25.96 -28.26 33.29
N ALA A 120 26.63 -28.14 34.43
CA ALA A 120 26.22 -27.30 35.56
C ALA A 120 26.24 -25.79 35.24
N LYS A 121 26.82 -25.36 34.11
CA LYS A 121 26.96 -23.96 33.69
C LYS A 121 26.00 -23.65 32.54
N PRO A 122 24.80 -23.11 32.81
CA PRO A 122 23.79 -22.90 31.77
C PRO A 122 24.19 -21.86 30.72
N LYS A 123 25.15 -20.97 31.01
CA LYS A 123 25.71 -20.01 30.04
C LYS A 123 26.43 -20.69 28.87
N ASP A 124 27.09 -21.80 29.11
CA ASP A 124 27.81 -22.52 28.05
C ASP A 124 26.84 -23.16 27.07
N ASN A 125 25.69 -23.66 27.56
CA ASN A 125 24.59 -24.13 26.70
C ASN A 125 24.03 -23.00 25.84
N LEU A 126 23.84 -21.80 26.42
CA LEU A 126 23.39 -20.63 25.65
C LEU A 126 24.41 -20.25 24.58
N ASN A 127 25.70 -20.27 24.88
CA ASN A 127 26.77 -20.02 23.91
C ASN A 127 26.72 -21.02 22.75
N SER A 128 26.56 -22.32 23.05
CA SER A 128 26.40 -23.36 22.03
C SER A 128 25.18 -23.11 21.15
N LEU A 129 24.03 -22.79 21.77
CA LEU A 129 22.77 -22.50 21.06
C LEU A 129 22.90 -21.24 20.19
N ASN A 130 23.60 -20.21 20.67
CA ASN A 130 23.87 -19.00 19.88
C ASN A 130 24.67 -19.33 18.62
N GLY A 131 25.72 -20.15 18.76
CA GLY A 131 26.52 -20.63 17.63
C GLY A 131 25.69 -21.43 16.62
N LEU A 132 24.89 -22.37 17.10
CA LEU A 132 24.01 -23.21 16.27
C LEU A 132 22.94 -22.39 15.54
N MET A 133 22.28 -21.46 16.23
CA MET A 133 21.30 -20.57 15.58
C MET A 133 21.97 -19.60 14.60
N GLY A 134 23.19 -19.13 14.89
CA GLY A 134 23.99 -18.34 13.96
C GLY A 134 24.32 -19.11 12.66
N ILE A 135 24.57 -20.41 12.76
CA ILE A 135 24.74 -21.30 11.60
C ILE A 135 23.41 -21.46 10.84
N LEU A 136 22.30 -21.72 11.55
CA LEU A 136 20.99 -21.88 10.92
C LEU A 136 20.50 -20.61 10.20
N CYS A 137 20.84 -19.42 10.71
CA CYS A 137 20.58 -18.16 10.01
C CYS A 137 21.33 -18.04 8.66
N LYS A 138 22.41 -18.80 8.45
CA LYS A 138 23.16 -18.86 7.18
C LYS A 138 22.72 -20.04 6.31
N GLU A 139 22.47 -21.18 6.93
CA GLU A 139 22.05 -22.44 6.29
C GLU A 139 20.76 -22.92 6.96
N PRO A 140 19.58 -22.44 6.51
CA PRO A 140 18.30 -22.77 7.14
C PRO A 140 17.99 -24.26 7.13
N ASP A 141 17.56 -24.76 8.29
CA ASP A 141 17.14 -26.15 8.52
C ASP A 141 16.11 -26.14 9.66
N ASP A 142 14.83 -26.12 9.28
CA ASP A 142 13.71 -25.92 10.22
C ASP A 142 13.57 -27.10 11.19
N GLU A 143 13.95 -28.31 10.78
CA GLU A 143 13.94 -29.49 11.66
C GLU A 143 14.97 -29.36 12.77
N LYS A 144 16.21 -28.98 12.43
CA LYS A 144 17.26 -28.73 13.42
C LYS A 144 16.93 -27.53 14.32
N ALA A 145 16.34 -26.47 13.77
CA ALA A 145 15.89 -25.32 14.55
C ALA A 145 14.90 -25.75 15.65
N LEU A 146 13.95 -26.63 15.33
CA LEU A 146 12.99 -27.17 16.29
C LEU A 146 13.63 -28.10 17.32
N VAL A 147 14.70 -28.83 16.97
CA VAL A 147 15.49 -29.60 17.94
C VAL A 147 16.21 -28.68 18.92
N TYR A 148 16.91 -27.66 18.42
CA TYR A 148 17.63 -26.70 19.27
C TYR A 148 16.68 -25.85 20.12
N LYS A 149 15.48 -25.56 19.59
CA LYS A 149 14.40 -24.93 20.33
C LYS A 149 14.04 -25.70 21.61
N LYS A 150 13.89 -27.04 21.52
CA LYS A 150 13.59 -27.89 22.69
C LYS A 150 14.72 -27.85 23.72
N ALA A 151 15.97 -27.83 23.25
CA ALA A 151 17.12 -27.69 24.13
C ALA A 151 17.13 -26.33 24.83
N PHE A 152 16.84 -25.24 24.11
CA PHE A 152 16.75 -23.90 24.68
C PHE A 152 15.61 -23.78 25.71
N ASP A 153 14.44 -24.31 25.38
CA ASP A 153 13.29 -24.35 26.31
C ASP A 153 13.66 -25.07 27.62
N SER A 154 14.39 -26.19 27.55
CA SER A 154 14.86 -26.91 28.74
C SER A 154 15.88 -26.12 29.56
N VAL A 155 16.75 -25.32 28.92
CA VAL A 155 17.69 -24.44 29.62
C VAL A 155 16.94 -23.36 30.40
N LEU A 156 15.93 -22.73 29.79
CA LEU A 156 15.11 -21.71 30.43
C LEU A 156 14.31 -22.27 31.61
N GLU A 157 13.69 -23.44 31.45
CA GLU A 157 12.91 -24.09 32.50
C GLU A 157 13.75 -24.43 33.73
N LYS A 158 14.96 -24.97 33.51
CA LYS A 158 15.88 -25.34 34.60
C LYS A 158 16.57 -24.16 35.26
N ASN A 159 16.63 -23.00 34.60
CA ASN A 159 17.38 -21.84 35.05
C ASN A 159 16.53 -20.56 34.93
N PRO A 160 15.43 -20.44 35.69
CA PRO A 160 14.60 -19.26 35.65
C PRO A 160 15.42 -18.01 35.99
N GLY A 161 15.32 -16.96 35.16
CA GLY A 161 16.06 -15.71 35.34
C GLY A 161 17.46 -15.66 34.71
N ILE A 162 17.91 -16.72 34.02
CA ILE A 162 19.11 -16.62 33.20
C ILE A 162 18.94 -15.55 32.12
N ASN A 163 19.94 -14.67 31.94
CA ASN A 163 19.93 -13.73 30.82
C ASN A 163 20.12 -14.51 29.51
N SER A 164 19.03 -14.63 28.75
CA SER A 164 18.95 -15.31 27.48
C SER A 164 18.56 -14.38 26.32
N GLU A 165 18.64 -13.05 26.51
CA GLU A 165 18.08 -12.07 25.57
C GLU A 165 18.60 -12.26 24.14
N TRP A 166 19.91 -12.45 24.00
CA TRP A 166 20.54 -12.68 22.69
C TRP A 166 20.12 -14.02 22.06
N THR A 167 20.01 -15.09 22.86
CA THR A 167 19.56 -16.40 22.38
C THR A 167 18.10 -16.33 21.94
N SER A 168 17.23 -15.71 22.73
CA SER A 168 15.83 -15.45 22.40
C SER A 168 15.70 -14.63 21.11
N TYR A 169 16.54 -13.60 20.94
CA TYR A 169 16.61 -12.82 19.71
C TYR A 169 16.95 -13.69 18.49
N LEU A 170 17.97 -14.55 18.58
CA LEU A 170 18.36 -15.42 17.45
C LEU A 170 17.26 -16.40 17.06
N PHE A 171 16.59 -17.04 18.04
CA PHE A 171 15.44 -17.91 17.77
C PHE A 171 14.26 -17.13 17.16
N CYS A 172 13.93 -15.97 17.74
CA CYS A 172 12.86 -15.11 17.27
C CYS A 172 13.11 -14.66 15.81
N LYS A 173 14.31 -14.16 15.53
CA LYS A 173 14.74 -13.74 14.20
C LYS A 173 14.67 -14.88 13.19
N TYR A 174 15.25 -16.04 13.52
CA TYR A 174 15.26 -17.20 12.62
C TYR A 174 13.82 -17.61 12.25
N PHE A 175 12.96 -17.83 13.24
CA PHE A 175 11.59 -18.27 12.97
C PHE A 175 10.76 -17.20 12.25
N LEU A 176 10.98 -15.91 12.53
CA LEU A 176 10.34 -14.82 11.78
C LEU A 176 10.78 -14.81 10.31
N ASP A 177 12.08 -14.83 10.04
CA ASP A 177 12.62 -14.78 8.69
C ASP A 177 12.11 -15.95 7.85
N ARG A 178 12.07 -17.15 8.45
CA ARG A 178 11.52 -18.35 7.81
C ARG A 178 10.02 -18.25 7.58
N ALA A 179 9.25 -17.74 8.55
CA ALA A 179 7.82 -17.49 8.36
C ALA A 179 7.56 -16.52 7.20
N VAL A 180 8.34 -15.44 7.10
CA VAL A 180 8.30 -14.47 5.99
C VAL A 180 8.61 -15.14 4.65
N GLU A 181 9.62 -16.01 4.59
CA GLU A 181 9.96 -16.77 3.38
C GLU A 181 8.85 -17.72 2.95
N TYR A 182 8.20 -18.42 3.88
CA TYR A 182 7.05 -19.27 3.57
C TYR A 182 5.83 -18.46 3.14
N ALA A 183 5.54 -17.29 3.74
CA ALA A 183 4.48 -16.39 3.27
C ALA A 183 4.75 -15.91 1.84
N LYS A 184 6.00 -15.52 1.52
CA LYS A 184 6.40 -15.17 0.14
C LYS A 184 6.11 -16.32 -0.83
N ALA A 185 6.47 -17.54 -0.44
CA ALA A 185 6.22 -18.75 -1.23
C ALA A 185 4.74 -19.18 -1.27
N GLY A 186 3.88 -18.61 -0.42
CA GLY A 186 2.48 -19.01 -0.28
C GLY A 186 2.25 -20.30 0.50
N ASN A 187 3.26 -20.79 1.22
CA ASN A 187 3.10 -21.92 2.12
C ASN A 187 2.61 -21.41 3.49
N GLU A 188 1.30 -21.21 3.57
CA GLU A 188 0.63 -20.67 4.75
C GLU A 188 0.83 -21.52 6.01
N LEU A 189 0.62 -22.83 5.91
CA LEU A 189 0.60 -23.71 7.08
C LEU A 189 1.97 -23.73 7.77
N GLU A 190 3.05 -23.78 7.00
CA GLU A 190 4.40 -23.80 7.53
C GLU A 190 4.81 -22.43 8.06
N GLY A 191 4.45 -21.36 7.34
CA GLY A 191 4.66 -19.98 7.79
C GLY A 191 3.97 -19.70 9.13
N ALA A 192 2.71 -20.12 9.28
CA ALA A 192 1.93 -19.91 10.51
C ALA A 192 2.53 -20.66 11.70
N LYS A 193 2.94 -21.93 11.52
CA LYS A 193 3.59 -22.73 12.59
C LYS A 193 4.87 -22.05 13.10
N LEU A 194 5.69 -21.52 12.20
CA LEU A 194 6.93 -20.84 12.56
C LEU A 194 6.67 -19.46 13.17
N PHE A 195 5.67 -18.73 12.67
CA PHE A 195 5.26 -17.46 13.27
C PHE A 195 4.76 -17.65 14.71
N GLU A 196 3.91 -18.65 14.97
CA GLU A 196 3.49 -19.01 16.34
C GLU A 196 4.66 -19.39 17.23
N THR A 197 5.64 -20.11 16.68
CA THR A 197 6.87 -20.45 17.40
C THR A 197 7.68 -19.19 17.76
N MET A 198 7.76 -18.23 16.85
CA MET A 198 8.42 -16.94 17.05
C MET A 198 7.76 -16.15 18.19
N LYS A 199 6.41 -16.12 18.26
CA LYS A 199 5.65 -15.39 19.30
C LYS A 199 6.09 -15.75 20.72
N LYS A 200 6.40 -17.03 20.97
CA LYS A 200 6.91 -17.51 22.27
C LYS A 200 8.15 -16.75 22.72
N TYR A 201 9.10 -16.51 21.82
CA TYR A 201 10.38 -15.86 22.13
C TYR A 201 10.29 -14.34 22.10
N TYR A 202 9.40 -13.80 21.26
CA TYR A 202 9.17 -12.37 21.19
C TYR A 202 8.65 -11.79 22.51
N CYS A 203 7.76 -12.52 23.19
CA CYS A 203 7.18 -12.09 24.47
C CYS A 203 8.05 -12.37 25.70
N THR A 204 9.15 -13.14 25.61
CA THR A 204 9.85 -13.70 26.78
C THR A 204 11.26 -13.14 27.02
N GLY A 205 11.46 -11.85 26.75
CA GLY A 205 12.68 -11.16 27.16
C GLY A 205 13.70 -11.02 26.03
N LEU A 206 13.34 -10.21 25.02
CA LEU A 206 14.30 -9.73 24.03
C LEU A 206 15.19 -8.58 24.55
N GLY A 207 14.82 -7.96 25.67
CA GLY A 207 15.56 -6.83 26.26
C GLY A 207 15.90 -5.75 25.23
N ASN A 208 17.18 -5.41 25.12
CA ASN A 208 17.67 -4.42 24.17
C ASN A 208 17.53 -4.84 22.70
N TYR A 209 17.25 -6.12 22.42
CA TYR A 209 17.11 -6.64 21.07
C TYR A 209 15.69 -6.52 20.49
N PHE A 210 14.70 -6.12 21.30
CA PHE A 210 13.29 -6.04 20.89
C PHE A 210 13.06 -5.15 19.65
N SER A 211 13.78 -4.03 19.55
CA SER A 211 13.66 -3.09 18.44
C SER A 211 14.20 -3.61 17.10
N TYR A 212 15.00 -4.68 17.10
CA TYR A 212 15.60 -5.25 15.88
C TYR A 212 14.75 -6.34 15.24
N ILE A 213 13.66 -6.77 15.89
CA ILE A 213 12.72 -7.74 15.33
C ILE A 213 11.54 -6.97 14.75
N ALA A 214 11.11 -7.30 13.53
CA ALA A 214 9.97 -6.66 12.88
C ALA A 214 8.91 -7.67 12.46
N PRO A 215 8.07 -8.19 13.40
CA PRO A 215 7.13 -9.25 13.08
C PRO A 215 6.08 -8.84 12.04
N GLU A 216 5.81 -7.54 11.89
CA GLU A 216 4.94 -6.99 10.86
C GLU A 216 5.41 -7.31 9.43
N ASN A 217 6.70 -7.65 9.23
CA ASN A 217 7.22 -8.18 7.95
C ASN A 217 6.46 -9.41 7.48
N TYR A 218 5.98 -10.26 8.40
CA TYR A 218 5.15 -11.40 8.05
C TYR A 218 3.76 -10.96 7.55
N GLY A 219 3.15 -9.96 8.19
CA GLY A 219 1.88 -9.36 7.77
C GLY A 219 1.98 -8.66 6.41
N TYR A 220 3.10 -7.98 6.14
CA TYR A 220 3.35 -7.33 4.85
C TYR A 220 3.36 -8.29 3.68
N GLU A 221 3.88 -9.50 3.84
CA GLU A 221 3.87 -10.49 2.76
C GLU A 221 2.46 -10.98 2.44
N TRP A 222 1.60 -11.14 3.46
CA TRP A 222 0.18 -11.42 3.24
C TRP A 222 -0.55 -10.25 2.57
N MET A 223 -0.25 -9.02 2.97
CA MET A 223 -0.81 -7.80 2.36
C MET A 223 -0.44 -7.70 0.87
N LYS A 224 0.83 -7.93 0.50
CA LYS A 224 1.29 -7.93 -0.91
C LYS A 224 0.57 -8.98 -1.77
N ARG A 225 0.20 -10.11 -1.16
CA ARG A 225 -0.56 -11.19 -1.80
C ARG A 225 -2.07 -10.93 -1.83
N LYS A 226 -2.53 -9.79 -1.30
CA LYS A 226 -3.95 -9.43 -1.12
C LYS A 226 -4.72 -10.41 -0.23
N GLU A 227 -4.01 -11.13 0.64
CA GLU A 227 -4.58 -12.03 1.64
C GLU A 227 -4.84 -11.26 2.95
N TYR A 228 -5.70 -10.22 2.84
CA TYR A 228 -5.83 -9.18 3.86
C TYR A 228 -6.28 -9.68 5.23
N GLN A 229 -7.13 -10.71 5.30
CA GLN A 229 -7.56 -11.27 6.59
C GLN A 229 -6.39 -11.81 7.42
N LYS A 230 -5.43 -12.48 6.77
CA LYS A 230 -4.22 -13.01 7.44
C LYS A 230 -3.27 -11.89 7.84
N ALA A 231 -3.15 -10.86 7.00
CA ALA A 231 -2.38 -9.67 7.33
C ALA A 231 -2.96 -8.96 8.56
N ILE A 232 -4.29 -8.84 8.67
CA ILE A 232 -4.99 -8.29 9.85
C ILE A 232 -4.64 -9.07 11.11
N GLU A 233 -4.76 -10.41 11.11
CA GLU A 233 -4.43 -11.24 12.29
C GLU A 233 -2.99 -11.01 12.78
N VAL A 234 -2.05 -10.88 11.85
CA VAL A 234 -0.65 -10.58 12.18
C VAL A 234 -0.53 -9.16 12.73
N PHE A 235 -1.09 -8.16 12.05
CA PHE A 235 -0.98 -6.77 12.47
C PHE A 235 -1.67 -6.51 13.81
N GLU A 236 -2.83 -7.12 14.09
CA GLU A 236 -3.50 -7.06 15.40
C GLU A 236 -2.59 -7.56 16.52
N TYR A 237 -1.97 -8.73 16.33
CA TYR A 237 -1.04 -9.29 17.31
C TYR A 237 0.15 -8.35 17.54
N VAL A 238 0.77 -7.83 16.47
CA VAL A 238 1.94 -6.96 16.60
C VAL A 238 1.55 -5.61 17.22
N PHE A 239 0.38 -5.09 16.87
CA PHE A 239 -0.13 -3.79 17.33
C PHE A 239 -0.36 -3.75 18.85
N GLN A 240 -0.78 -4.88 19.44
CA GLN A 240 -0.92 -5.03 20.90
C GLN A 240 0.43 -4.96 21.63
N LEU A 241 1.52 -5.33 20.97
CA LEU A 241 2.86 -5.42 21.57
C LEU A 241 3.67 -4.16 21.32
N ARG A 242 3.49 -3.56 20.15
CA ARG A 242 4.11 -2.30 19.78
C ARG A 242 3.25 -1.58 18.76
N ASN A 243 3.42 -0.28 18.72
CA ASN A 243 2.78 0.58 17.75
C ASN A 243 3.89 1.46 17.14
N SER A 244 4.03 1.43 15.82
CA SER A 244 4.92 2.27 15.03
C SER A 244 4.13 2.85 13.87
N TYR A 245 4.53 4.00 13.32
CA TYR A 245 3.80 4.58 12.18
C TYR A 245 3.72 3.65 10.97
N TYR A 246 4.77 2.88 10.72
CA TYR A 246 4.78 1.93 9.62
C TYR A 246 3.73 0.83 9.84
N LEU A 247 3.69 0.26 11.05
CA LEU A 247 2.69 -0.75 11.41
C LEU A 247 1.26 -0.18 11.37
N THR A 248 1.02 1.03 11.92
CA THR A 248 -0.33 1.62 11.92
C THR A 248 -0.83 1.85 10.52
N TRP A 249 0.00 2.46 9.67
CA TRP A 249 -0.32 2.73 8.28
C TRP A 249 -0.65 1.44 7.52
N ALA A 250 0.18 0.42 7.67
CA ALA A 250 -0.02 -0.88 7.02
C ALA A 250 -1.30 -1.58 7.49
N TYR A 251 -1.54 -1.51 8.79
CA TYR A 251 -2.70 -2.15 9.39
C TYR A 251 -3.99 -1.43 8.95
N ALA A 252 -4.02 -0.09 9.01
CA ALA A 252 -5.11 0.71 8.49
C ALA A 252 -5.33 0.50 6.98
N ASP A 253 -4.26 0.42 6.19
CA ASP A 253 -4.35 0.14 4.74
C ASP A 253 -4.96 -1.24 4.47
N THR A 254 -4.59 -2.23 5.28
CA THR A 254 -5.14 -3.59 5.15
C THR A 254 -6.63 -3.62 5.51
N LEU A 255 -7.03 -2.92 6.57
CA LEU A 255 -8.43 -2.76 6.98
C LEU A 255 -9.26 -2.00 5.92
N LEU A 256 -8.67 -1.00 5.26
CA LEU A 256 -9.28 -0.28 4.14
C LEU A 256 -9.66 -1.26 3.01
N HIS A 257 -8.75 -2.17 2.65
CA HIS A 257 -9.01 -3.14 1.58
C HIS A 257 -10.02 -4.24 1.94
N THR A 258 -10.37 -4.42 3.22
CA THR A 258 -11.44 -5.32 3.67
C THR A 258 -12.77 -4.62 3.92
N GLY A 259 -12.84 -3.29 3.73
CA GLY A 259 -14.04 -2.48 4.00
C GLY A 259 -14.27 -2.17 5.48
N LEU A 260 -13.31 -2.47 6.36
CA LEU A 260 -13.33 -2.17 7.79
C LEU A 260 -12.86 -0.73 8.06
N LEU A 261 -13.57 0.23 7.45
CA LEU A 261 -13.13 1.63 7.34
C LEU A 261 -13.11 2.36 8.69
N LYS A 262 -14.02 2.03 9.62
CA LYS A 262 -14.06 2.66 10.95
C LYS A 262 -12.91 2.20 11.83
N GLU A 263 -12.60 0.91 11.76
CA GLU A 263 -11.48 0.30 12.45
C GLU A 263 -10.16 0.90 11.94
N ALA A 264 -10.03 1.07 10.61
CA ALA A 264 -8.86 1.69 9.99
C ALA A 264 -8.61 3.11 10.53
N ILE A 265 -9.66 3.95 10.62
CA ILE A 265 -9.58 5.29 11.24
C ILE A 265 -9.08 5.20 12.68
N GLY A 266 -9.61 4.25 13.47
CA GLY A 266 -9.17 4.03 14.84
C GLY A 266 -7.68 3.70 14.96
N ILE A 267 -7.15 2.88 14.03
CA ILE A 267 -5.74 2.52 13.96
C ILE A 267 -4.86 3.73 13.58
N ASP A 268 -5.25 4.51 12.57
CA ASP A 268 -4.51 5.71 12.16
C ASP A 268 -4.44 6.75 13.28
N ILE A 269 -5.56 7.01 13.96
CA ILE A 269 -5.62 7.92 15.11
C ILE A 269 -4.70 7.43 16.24
N ALA A 270 -4.70 6.12 16.51
CA ALA A 270 -3.80 5.54 17.52
C ALA A 270 -2.33 5.65 17.12
N GLY A 271 -2.01 5.58 15.82
CA GLY A 271 -0.68 5.86 15.29
C GLY A 271 -0.26 7.31 15.53
N LEU A 272 -1.10 8.28 15.14
CA LEU A 272 -0.84 9.71 15.32
C LEU A 272 -0.59 10.08 16.79
N LYS A 273 -1.45 9.61 17.70
CA LYS A 273 -1.35 9.89 19.16
C LYS A 273 -0.05 9.41 19.79
N LYS A 274 0.53 8.31 19.29
CA LYS A 274 1.75 7.76 19.89
C LYS A 274 2.96 8.65 19.67
N GLY A 275 2.96 9.44 18.60
CA GLY A 275 4.15 10.19 18.20
C GLY A 275 5.22 9.27 17.60
N GLY A 276 6.11 9.86 16.81
CA GLY A 276 7.27 9.19 16.25
C GLY A 276 8.11 10.19 15.47
N THR A 277 9.37 9.83 15.23
CA THR A 277 10.35 10.71 14.58
C THR A 277 10.37 10.59 13.06
N ASP A 278 9.64 9.63 12.48
CA ASP A 278 9.54 9.47 11.03
C ASP A 278 8.49 10.42 10.47
N GLU A 279 8.96 11.61 10.07
CA GLU A 279 8.10 12.68 9.60
C GLU A 279 7.31 12.31 8.33
N LYS A 280 7.94 11.52 7.45
CA LYS A 280 7.33 11.09 6.20
C LYS A 280 6.16 10.15 6.46
N MET A 281 6.34 9.19 7.36
CA MET A 281 5.29 8.26 7.72
C MET A 281 4.13 8.95 8.45
N HIS A 282 4.42 9.95 9.29
CA HIS A 282 3.40 10.74 9.96
C HIS A 282 2.48 11.44 8.94
N GLY A 283 3.06 12.04 7.90
CA GLY A 283 2.30 12.65 6.81
C GLY A 283 1.45 11.64 6.03
N TRP A 284 1.95 10.43 5.80
CA TRP A 284 1.19 9.37 5.14
C TRP A 284 -0.02 8.91 5.96
N VAL A 285 0.10 8.85 7.28
CA VAL A 285 -1.01 8.50 8.18
C VAL A 285 -2.10 9.57 8.12
N TYR A 286 -1.79 10.87 8.17
CA TYR A 286 -2.80 11.93 7.96
C TYR A 286 -3.51 11.79 6.62
N ARG A 287 -2.72 11.57 5.57
CA ARG A 287 -3.22 11.44 4.20
C ARG A 287 -4.20 10.28 4.08
N GLN A 288 -3.90 9.14 4.70
CA GLN A 288 -4.75 7.94 4.73
C GLN A 288 -6.01 8.17 5.59
N LEU A 289 -5.85 8.73 6.78
CA LEU A 289 -6.95 9.06 7.68
C LEU A 289 -8.00 9.94 6.99
N ILE A 290 -7.56 11.00 6.31
CA ILE A 290 -8.44 11.91 5.55
C ILE A 290 -9.16 11.17 4.42
N ASP A 291 -8.46 10.30 3.69
CA ASP A 291 -9.07 9.49 2.62
C ASP A 291 -10.16 8.58 3.15
N ILE A 292 -9.86 7.82 4.21
CA ILE A 292 -10.77 6.82 4.76
C ILE A 292 -12.00 7.51 5.37
N ALA A 293 -11.78 8.59 6.13
CA ALA A 293 -12.86 9.40 6.68
C ALA A 293 -13.74 10.00 5.56
N GLY A 294 -13.13 10.51 4.49
CA GLY A 294 -13.84 11.00 3.32
C GLY A 294 -14.66 9.93 2.60
N GLN A 295 -14.14 8.69 2.48
CA GLN A 295 -14.85 7.58 1.84
C GLN A 295 -16.13 7.18 2.61
N ILE A 296 -16.11 7.20 3.94
CA ILE A 296 -17.29 6.90 4.77
C ILE A 296 -18.19 8.11 5.04
N GLY A 297 -17.81 9.30 4.56
CA GLY A 297 -18.54 10.54 4.84
C GLY A 297 -18.42 11.02 6.30
N ASP A 298 -17.38 10.62 7.03
CA ASP A 298 -17.11 11.11 8.39
C ASP A 298 -16.41 12.48 8.34
N LEU A 299 -17.21 13.49 8.04
CA LEU A 299 -16.74 14.87 7.92
C LEU A 299 -16.23 15.46 9.23
N ASN A 300 -16.67 14.95 10.39
CA ASN A 300 -16.16 15.42 11.66
C ASN A 300 -14.68 15.03 11.81
N THR A 301 -14.34 13.79 11.47
CA THR A 301 -12.95 13.33 11.45
C THR A 301 -12.13 14.08 10.39
N VAL A 302 -12.67 14.28 9.17
CA VAL A 302 -11.97 15.09 8.14
C VAL A 302 -11.67 16.50 8.66
N CYS A 303 -12.67 17.20 9.22
CA CYS A 303 -12.48 18.57 9.72
C CYS A 303 -11.56 18.62 10.96
N GLN A 304 -11.56 17.58 11.80
CA GLN A 304 -10.66 17.53 12.95
C GLN A 304 -9.19 17.45 12.50
N TYR A 305 -8.89 16.60 11.52
CA TYR A 305 -7.51 16.33 11.11
C TYR A 305 -7.04 17.14 9.89
N GLU A 306 -7.92 17.92 9.22
CA GLU A 306 -7.51 18.78 8.10
C GLU A 306 -6.50 19.85 8.56
N GLU A 307 -6.78 20.55 9.66
CA GLU A 307 -5.92 21.61 10.19
C GLU A 307 -4.60 21.04 10.69
N GLU A 308 -4.66 19.93 11.45
CA GLU A 308 -3.47 19.23 11.96
C GLU A 308 -2.56 18.77 10.82
N ALA A 309 -3.14 18.17 9.78
CA ALA A 309 -2.39 17.68 8.63
C ALA A 309 -1.73 18.82 7.84
N VAL A 310 -2.42 19.96 7.67
CA VAL A 310 -1.89 21.11 6.95
C VAL A 310 -0.77 21.78 7.72
N ILE A 311 -0.97 22.07 9.01
CA ILE A 311 0.06 22.63 9.89
C ILE A 311 1.30 21.73 9.89
N TYR A 312 1.09 20.41 9.94
CA TYR A 312 2.16 19.43 9.89
C TYR A 312 2.95 19.50 8.57
N HIS A 313 2.27 19.49 7.43
CA HIS A 313 2.91 19.44 6.12
C HIS A 313 3.54 20.78 5.69
N GLU A 314 3.00 21.91 6.12
CA GLU A 314 3.63 23.22 5.93
C GLU A 314 5.01 23.30 6.60
N LYS A 315 5.16 22.65 7.76
CA LYS A 315 6.42 22.64 8.51
C LYS A 315 7.43 21.63 7.98
N ASN A 316 6.98 20.43 7.62
CA ASN A 316 7.89 19.28 7.43
C ASN A 316 7.96 18.75 5.98
N ASP A 317 6.90 18.86 5.18
CA ASP A 317 6.86 18.25 3.85
C ASP A 317 5.86 18.94 2.91
N THR A 318 6.35 19.98 2.23
CA THR A 318 5.58 20.78 1.29
C THR A 318 5.15 20.01 0.04
N LYS A 319 5.80 18.88 -0.30
CA LYS A 319 5.40 18.07 -1.48
C LYS A 319 4.12 17.31 -1.22
N ASN A 320 3.94 16.79 -0.01
CA ASN A 320 2.73 16.07 0.37
C ASN A 320 1.56 16.99 0.72
N LEU A 321 1.82 18.28 1.00
CA LEU A 321 0.78 19.28 1.24
C LEU A 321 -0.21 19.39 0.07
N ASP A 322 0.29 19.42 -1.17
CA ASP A 322 -0.57 19.48 -2.37
C ASP A 322 -1.45 18.23 -2.51
N ALA A 323 -0.93 17.06 -2.15
CA ALA A 323 -1.69 15.82 -2.19
C ALA A 323 -2.85 15.83 -1.19
N ILE A 324 -2.64 16.39 0.01
CA ILE A 324 -3.68 16.54 1.03
C ILE A 324 -4.72 17.57 0.62
N LYS A 325 -4.28 18.76 0.16
CA LYS A 325 -5.17 19.80 -0.36
C LYS A 325 -6.05 19.27 -1.50
N SER A 326 -5.45 18.54 -2.45
CA SER A 326 -6.20 17.91 -3.55
C SER A 326 -7.26 16.92 -3.06
N ARG A 327 -6.96 16.14 -2.01
CA ARG A 327 -7.90 15.20 -1.40
C ARG A 327 -9.04 15.91 -0.68
N LEU A 328 -8.73 16.91 0.15
CA LEU A 328 -9.73 17.72 0.86
C LEU A 328 -10.70 18.36 -0.13
N ILE A 329 -10.20 18.95 -1.23
CA ILE A 329 -11.08 19.50 -2.27
C ILE A 329 -12.00 18.42 -2.85
N LYS A 330 -11.48 17.23 -3.18
CA LYS A 330 -12.31 16.14 -3.71
C LYS A 330 -13.37 15.67 -2.72
N ILE A 331 -13.02 15.55 -1.44
CA ILE A 331 -13.95 15.18 -0.38
C ILE A 331 -15.08 16.21 -0.28
N TYR A 332 -14.73 17.50 -0.17
CA TYR A 332 -15.73 18.56 -0.07
C TYR A 332 -16.59 18.71 -1.32
N LEU A 333 -16.02 18.54 -2.51
CA LEU A 333 -16.81 18.51 -3.75
C LEU A 333 -17.79 17.33 -3.77
N ASN A 334 -17.35 16.14 -3.38
CA ASN A 334 -18.23 14.97 -3.31
C ASN A 334 -19.39 15.17 -2.32
N GLU A 335 -19.11 15.75 -1.15
CA GLU A 335 -20.16 16.07 -0.17
C GLU A 335 -21.08 17.19 -0.64
N ALA A 336 -20.56 18.18 -1.37
CA ALA A 336 -21.37 19.20 -2.02
C ALA A 336 -22.32 18.59 -3.06
N TYR A 337 -21.86 17.62 -3.85
CA TYR A 337 -22.70 16.90 -4.83
C TYR A 337 -23.78 16.07 -4.15
N LYS A 338 -23.43 15.31 -3.11
CA LYS A 338 -24.41 14.54 -2.31
C LYS A 338 -25.47 15.47 -1.71
N ALA A 339 -25.05 16.55 -1.06
CA ALA A 339 -25.97 17.53 -0.48
C ALA A 339 -26.85 18.20 -1.55
N THR A 340 -26.31 18.47 -2.74
CA THR A 340 -27.07 18.99 -3.88
C THR A 340 -28.14 17.99 -4.29
N ALA A 341 -27.78 16.72 -4.54
CA ALA A 341 -28.71 15.66 -4.92
C ALA A 341 -29.81 15.44 -3.88
N GLU A 342 -29.48 15.56 -2.60
CA GLU A 342 -30.40 15.41 -1.48
C GLU A 342 -31.24 16.67 -1.17
N ASN A 343 -31.10 17.74 -1.97
CA ASN A 343 -31.76 19.04 -1.73
C ASN A 343 -31.41 19.67 -0.36
N LYS A 344 -30.23 19.42 0.17
CA LYS A 344 -29.75 19.95 1.47
C LYS A 344 -29.04 21.29 1.28
N TYR A 345 -29.81 22.37 1.22
CA TYR A 345 -29.32 23.73 1.31
C TYR A 345 -29.41 24.24 2.76
N PRO A 346 -28.41 24.98 3.30
CA PRO A 346 -27.23 25.54 2.65
C PRO A 346 -25.98 24.64 2.69
N ASP A 347 -26.10 23.38 3.11
CA ASP A 347 -24.96 22.47 3.31
C ASP A 347 -24.11 22.31 2.04
N ASN A 348 -24.76 22.14 0.87
CA ASN A 348 -24.04 22.03 -0.41
C ASN A 348 -23.16 23.25 -0.72
N VAL A 349 -23.68 24.46 -0.53
CA VAL A 349 -22.92 25.71 -0.71
C VAL A 349 -21.79 25.83 0.30
N THR A 350 -22.01 25.38 1.54
CA THR A 350 -20.99 25.36 2.59
C THR A 350 -19.81 24.48 2.18
N TYR A 351 -20.07 23.28 1.64
CA TYR A 351 -19.01 22.39 1.17
C TYR A 351 -18.29 22.93 -0.07
N TYR A 352 -19.00 23.51 -1.03
CA TYR A 352 -18.33 24.17 -2.18
C TYR A 352 -17.43 25.32 -1.73
N LYS A 353 -17.85 26.12 -0.74
CA LYS A 353 -17.04 27.22 -0.19
C LYS A 353 -15.75 26.68 0.46
N LYS A 354 -15.83 25.60 1.25
CA LYS A 354 -14.65 24.91 1.80
C LYS A 354 -13.71 24.39 0.70
N ALA A 355 -14.25 23.75 -0.34
CA ALA A 355 -13.44 23.30 -1.48
C ALA A 355 -12.71 24.47 -2.17
N LEU A 356 -13.40 25.60 -2.36
CA LEU A 356 -12.86 26.81 -2.95
C LEU A 356 -11.77 27.46 -2.06
N GLU A 357 -11.96 27.46 -0.74
CA GLU A 357 -10.95 27.93 0.22
C GLU A 357 -9.66 27.11 0.10
N TRP A 358 -9.77 25.78 0.08
CA TRP A 358 -8.60 24.91 -0.09
C TRP A 358 -7.90 25.11 -1.42
N GLN A 359 -8.64 25.32 -2.51
CA GLN A 359 -8.01 25.63 -3.80
C GLN A 359 -7.13 26.88 -3.69
N LYS A 360 -7.65 27.97 -3.08
CA LYS A 360 -6.97 29.27 -3.02
C LYS A 360 -5.62 29.22 -2.32
N THR A 361 -5.36 28.17 -1.53
CA THR A 361 -4.09 27.93 -0.86
C THR A 361 -2.94 27.47 -1.79
N GLY A 362 -3.16 27.44 -3.11
CA GLY A 362 -2.09 27.39 -4.11
C GLY A 362 -1.69 25.99 -4.58
N LEU A 363 -2.66 25.14 -4.95
CA LEU A 363 -2.37 23.87 -5.61
C LEU A 363 -1.53 24.09 -6.88
N THR A 364 -0.37 23.44 -6.98
CA THR A 364 0.50 23.58 -8.16
C THR A 364 -0.14 23.03 -9.44
N LYS A 365 -1.01 22.02 -9.32
CA LYS A 365 -1.75 21.39 -10.41
C LYS A 365 -3.15 20.96 -9.95
N PRO A 366 -4.15 21.85 -10.01
CA PRO A 366 -5.52 21.47 -9.69
C PRO A 366 -6.03 20.42 -10.68
N ASP A 367 -6.83 19.49 -10.17
CA ASP A 367 -7.68 18.63 -11.01
C ASP A 367 -8.69 19.51 -11.78
N HIS A 368 -9.13 19.10 -12.97
CA HIS A 368 -10.04 19.87 -13.82
C HIS A 368 -11.35 20.26 -13.12
N ASN A 369 -11.86 19.43 -12.23
CA ASN A 369 -13.07 19.74 -11.45
C ASN A 369 -12.82 20.65 -10.25
N SER A 370 -11.55 20.91 -9.92
CA SER A 370 -11.12 21.71 -8.77
C SER A 370 -10.65 23.12 -9.14
N TYR A 371 -10.83 23.57 -10.39
CA TYR A 371 -10.55 24.96 -10.74
C TYR A 371 -11.49 25.90 -9.96
N PRO A 372 -10.98 27.03 -9.43
CA PRO A 372 -11.78 27.98 -8.65
C PRO A 372 -13.05 28.43 -9.34
N GLU A 373 -12.96 28.70 -10.63
CA GLU A 373 -14.05 29.20 -11.44
C GLU A 373 -15.14 28.13 -11.60
N ASN A 374 -14.77 26.86 -11.78
CA ASN A 374 -15.72 25.76 -11.78
C ASN A 374 -16.46 25.66 -10.43
N ILE A 375 -15.75 25.77 -9.31
CA ILE A 375 -16.37 25.72 -7.98
C ILE A 375 -17.28 26.93 -7.73
N LYS A 376 -16.88 28.14 -8.18
CA LYS A 376 -17.71 29.35 -8.09
C LYS A 376 -19.02 29.20 -8.87
N ILE A 377 -18.95 28.67 -10.10
CA ILE A 377 -20.13 28.44 -10.93
C ILE A 377 -21.09 27.46 -10.25
N GLN A 378 -20.59 26.43 -9.56
CA GLN A 378 -21.41 25.50 -8.78
C GLN A 378 -22.09 26.15 -7.57
N ILE A 379 -21.40 27.08 -6.90
CA ILE A 379 -21.98 27.90 -5.82
C ILE A 379 -23.11 28.76 -6.38
N GLU A 380 -22.85 29.50 -7.47
CA GLU A 380 -23.83 30.36 -8.14
C GLU A 380 -25.07 29.56 -8.59
N ALA A 381 -24.86 28.39 -9.21
CA ALA A 381 -25.94 27.50 -9.62
C ALA A 381 -26.79 27.00 -8.44
N SER A 382 -26.15 26.67 -7.32
CA SER A 382 -26.83 26.21 -6.10
C SER A 382 -27.66 27.32 -5.46
N GLU A 383 -27.10 28.53 -5.37
CA GLU A 383 -27.80 29.72 -4.84
C GLU A 383 -28.96 30.13 -5.76
N TYR A 384 -28.75 30.09 -7.08
CA TYR A 384 -29.80 30.35 -8.08
C TYR A 384 -30.96 29.35 -7.98
N TRP A 385 -30.65 28.05 -7.86
CA TRP A 385 -31.66 27.00 -7.71
C TRP A 385 -32.56 27.24 -6.51
N GLU A 386 -31.98 27.60 -5.35
CA GLU A 386 -32.73 27.83 -4.12
C GLU A 386 -33.60 29.09 -4.19
N ASN A 387 -33.05 30.19 -4.71
CA ASN A 387 -33.72 31.50 -4.69
C ASN A 387 -34.81 31.64 -5.75
N GLU A 388 -34.49 31.19 -6.97
CA GLU A 388 -35.27 31.43 -8.19
C GLU A 388 -35.73 30.13 -8.84
N GLY A 389 -34.83 29.14 -8.92
CA GLY A 389 -35.06 27.96 -9.75
C GLY A 389 -36.26 27.12 -9.36
N LYS A 390 -36.44 26.82 -8.06
CA LYS A 390 -37.60 26.06 -7.58
C LYS A 390 -38.95 26.68 -7.96
N LYS A 391 -39.02 28.01 -8.06
CA LYS A 391 -40.27 28.74 -8.36
C LYS A 391 -40.55 28.80 -9.86
N ALA A 392 -39.51 28.88 -10.67
CA ALA A 392 -39.61 29.04 -12.12
C ALA A 392 -39.56 27.71 -12.89
N LEU A 393 -39.33 26.58 -12.21
CA LEU A 393 -39.16 25.27 -12.83
C LEU A 393 -40.33 24.87 -13.76
N SER A 394 -41.57 25.20 -13.39
CA SER A 394 -42.75 24.90 -14.21
C SER A 394 -42.85 25.68 -15.52
N SER A 395 -42.09 26.78 -15.63
CA SER A 395 -41.99 27.60 -16.85
C SER A 395 -40.81 27.22 -17.75
N ALA A 396 -39.93 26.36 -17.26
CA ALA A 396 -38.76 25.91 -17.98
C ALA A 396 -39.14 24.90 -19.08
N TYR A 397 -38.38 24.91 -20.18
CA TYR A 397 -38.44 23.83 -21.14
C TYR A 397 -37.83 22.58 -20.52
N SER A 398 -38.65 21.55 -20.29
CA SER A 398 -38.18 20.24 -19.85
C SER A 398 -37.81 19.39 -21.06
N PHE A 399 -36.57 18.91 -21.10
CA PHE A 399 -36.15 17.86 -22.04
C PHE A 399 -35.79 16.59 -21.28
N LYS A 400 -36.09 15.43 -21.87
CA LYS A 400 -35.90 14.14 -21.21
C LYS A 400 -34.51 13.56 -21.51
N PHE A 401 -33.67 13.46 -20.49
CA PHE A 401 -32.42 12.74 -20.57
C PHE A 401 -32.64 11.26 -20.18
N THR A 402 -32.59 10.34 -21.13
CA THR A 402 -32.84 8.92 -20.87
C THR A 402 -31.53 8.12 -20.75
N ILE A 403 -31.33 7.43 -19.63
CA ILE A 403 -30.21 6.49 -19.45
C ILE A 403 -30.76 5.07 -19.57
N LEU A 404 -30.25 4.30 -20.53
CA LEU A 404 -30.47 2.86 -20.67
C LEU A 404 -29.34 2.09 -19.96
N ALA A 405 -29.51 1.75 -18.69
CA ALA A 405 -28.49 0.97 -18.00
C ALA A 405 -28.75 -0.54 -18.14
N LEU A 406 -27.86 -1.30 -18.75
CA LEU A 406 -27.84 -2.74 -18.53
C LEU A 406 -27.29 -2.94 -17.11
N GLU A 407 -28.10 -3.50 -16.20
CA GLU A 407 -27.70 -3.64 -14.79
C GLU A 407 -27.13 -5.02 -14.52
N ASN A 408 -27.56 -6.04 -15.28
CA ASN A 408 -26.89 -7.34 -15.31
C ASN A 408 -26.69 -7.77 -16.75
N PHE A 409 -25.46 -8.18 -17.05
CA PHE A 409 -25.07 -8.81 -18.30
C PHE A 409 -24.73 -10.27 -18.02
N ASN A 410 -25.33 -11.17 -18.77
CA ASN A 410 -24.97 -12.57 -18.79
C ASN A 410 -24.95 -13.02 -20.25
N GLY A 411 -23.77 -13.04 -20.85
CA GLY A 411 -23.62 -13.24 -22.28
C GLY A 411 -22.19 -13.49 -22.69
N VAL A 412 -21.90 -13.24 -23.96
CA VAL A 412 -20.57 -13.44 -24.55
C VAL A 412 -19.94 -12.11 -24.96
N ILE A 413 -18.64 -11.97 -24.67
CA ILE A 413 -17.78 -10.94 -25.23
C ILE A 413 -17.04 -11.53 -26.43
N ILE A 414 -17.10 -10.86 -27.57
CA ILE A 414 -16.40 -11.22 -28.80
C ILE A 414 -15.22 -10.27 -28.99
N ASP A 415 -14.00 -10.72 -28.74
CA ASP A 415 -12.76 -9.99 -29.01
C ASP A 415 -12.33 -10.27 -30.46
N GLU A 416 -12.69 -9.38 -31.38
CA GLU A 416 -12.42 -9.56 -32.82
C GLU A 416 -10.93 -9.59 -33.13
N LYS A 417 -10.14 -8.78 -32.42
CA LYS A 417 -8.68 -8.72 -32.61
C LYS A 417 -8.03 -10.05 -32.27
N LYS A 418 -8.56 -10.77 -31.29
CA LYS A 418 -8.07 -12.08 -30.85
C LYS A 418 -8.86 -13.26 -31.43
N ASN A 419 -9.91 -12.98 -32.21
CA ASN A 419 -10.89 -13.97 -32.66
C ASN A 419 -11.34 -14.91 -31.52
N LYS A 420 -11.62 -14.33 -30.35
CA LYS A 420 -11.94 -15.06 -29.11
C LYS A 420 -13.31 -14.66 -28.58
N THR A 421 -14.10 -15.66 -28.21
CA THR A 421 -15.36 -15.47 -27.50
C THR A 421 -15.19 -15.89 -26.04
N GLU A 422 -15.60 -15.04 -25.11
CA GLU A 422 -15.51 -15.29 -23.67
C GLU A 422 -16.91 -15.13 -23.05
N ASN A 423 -17.35 -16.12 -22.27
CA ASN A 423 -18.51 -15.93 -21.42
C ASN A 423 -18.18 -14.88 -20.36
N ALA A 424 -19.07 -13.91 -20.18
CA ALA A 424 -18.90 -12.88 -19.17
C ALA A 424 -20.21 -12.63 -18.43
N TYR A 425 -20.05 -12.43 -17.12
CA TYR A 425 -21.11 -12.03 -16.23
C TYR A 425 -20.71 -10.71 -15.58
N TYR A 426 -21.55 -9.69 -15.74
CA TYR A 426 -21.39 -8.41 -15.06
C TYR A 426 -22.66 -8.06 -14.31
N CYS A 427 -22.48 -7.55 -13.11
CA CYS A 427 -23.54 -6.98 -12.30
C CYS A 427 -23.12 -5.56 -11.97
N LEU A 428 -24.02 -4.61 -12.18
CA LEU A 428 -23.83 -3.22 -11.83
C LEU A 428 -23.69 -3.11 -10.30
N GLU A 429 -22.81 -2.23 -9.85
CA GLU A 429 -22.71 -1.94 -8.41
C GLU A 429 -24.09 -1.54 -7.86
N PRO A 430 -24.53 -2.07 -6.70
CA PRO A 430 -25.87 -1.82 -6.17
C PRO A 430 -26.22 -0.33 -6.00
N ASP A 431 -25.22 0.54 -5.81
CA ASP A 431 -25.39 1.97 -5.58
C ASP A 431 -25.20 2.82 -6.85
N MET A 432 -24.86 2.22 -8.00
CA MET A 432 -24.51 2.95 -9.22
C MET A 432 -25.67 3.79 -9.76
N LYS A 433 -26.90 3.26 -9.70
CA LYS A 433 -28.10 4.01 -10.08
C LYS A 433 -28.26 5.28 -9.25
N LYS A 434 -28.03 5.18 -7.92
CA LYS A 434 -28.08 6.34 -7.03
C LYS A 434 -26.98 7.33 -7.38
N LYS A 435 -25.72 6.88 -7.49
CA LYS A 435 -24.59 7.75 -7.86
C LYS A 435 -24.84 8.48 -9.19
N THR A 436 -25.40 7.78 -10.17
CA THR A 436 -25.78 8.33 -11.48
C THR A 436 -26.86 9.40 -11.37
N THR A 437 -27.94 9.12 -10.65
CA THR A 437 -29.02 10.08 -10.42
C THR A 437 -28.55 11.30 -9.63
N ASP A 438 -27.69 11.10 -8.62
CA ASP A 438 -27.12 12.18 -7.82
C ASP A 438 -26.26 13.11 -8.70
N ALA A 439 -25.35 12.52 -9.50
CA ALA A 439 -24.53 13.26 -10.45
C ALA A 439 -25.36 14.00 -11.50
N PHE A 440 -26.42 13.36 -12.03
CA PHE A 440 -27.33 14.01 -12.97
C PHE A 440 -28.09 15.18 -12.31
N THR A 441 -28.46 15.06 -11.04
CA THR A 441 -29.15 16.15 -10.33
C THR A 441 -28.27 17.39 -10.23
N VAL A 442 -26.97 17.21 -9.96
CA VAL A 442 -25.98 18.30 -10.00
C VAL A 442 -25.90 18.91 -11.40
N PHE A 443 -25.76 18.06 -12.42
CA PHE A 443 -25.73 18.47 -13.83
C PHE A 443 -26.98 19.29 -14.22
N SER A 444 -28.17 18.79 -13.90
CA SER A 444 -29.45 19.40 -14.28
C SER A 444 -29.60 20.79 -13.69
N ARG A 445 -29.21 21.00 -12.42
CA ARG A 445 -29.22 22.31 -11.79
C ARG A 445 -28.20 23.27 -12.38
N LEU A 446 -27.00 22.78 -12.63
CA LEU A 446 -25.97 23.57 -13.29
C LEU A 446 -26.47 24.03 -14.66
N TYR A 447 -26.99 23.11 -15.46
CA TYR A 447 -27.52 23.42 -16.79
C TYR A 447 -28.68 24.42 -16.74
N TYR A 448 -29.61 24.21 -15.80
CA TYR A 448 -30.70 25.13 -15.55
C TYR A 448 -30.19 26.55 -15.23
N TYR A 449 -29.17 26.66 -14.37
CA TYR A 449 -28.51 27.93 -14.09
C TYR A 449 -27.85 28.54 -15.33
N LEU A 450 -27.05 27.76 -16.06
CA LEU A 450 -26.33 28.24 -17.24
C LEU A 450 -27.25 28.70 -18.38
N THR A 451 -28.49 28.21 -18.42
CA THR A 451 -29.51 28.66 -19.38
C THR A 451 -30.38 29.81 -18.84
N GLY A 452 -30.06 30.37 -17.68
CA GLY A 452 -30.85 31.42 -17.04
C GLY A 452 -32.26 30.97 -16.66
N GLY A 453 -32.39 29.70 -16.25
CA GLY A 453 -33.65 29.08 -15.84
C GLY A 453 -34.58 28.68 -16.99
N LYS A 454 -34.09 28.67 -18.23
CA LYS A 454 -34.91 28.41 -19.42
C LYS A 454 -35.05 26.93 -19.75
N VAL A 455 -34.06 26.10 -19.42
CA VAL A 455 -34.03 24.69 -19.80
C VAL A 455 -33.70 23.81 -18.59
N HIS A 456 -34.54 22.81 -18.32
CA HIS A 456 -34.34 21.85 -17.24
C HIS A 456 -34.23 20.41 -17.78
N PRO A 457 -33.06 19.77 -17.67
CA PRO A 457 -32.92 18.34 -17.98
C PRO A 457 -33.65 17.47 -16.96
N ASP A 458 -34.55 16.59 -17.42
CA ASP A 458 -35.23 15.59 -16.58
C ASP A 458 -34.67 14.19 -16.84
N LEU A 459 -34.28 13.47 -15.79
CA LEU A 459 -33.73 12.11 -15.93
C LEU A 459 -34.81 11.04 -16.05
N GLU A 460 -34.68 10.18 -17.06
CA GLU A 460 -35.37 8.90 -17.14
C GLU A 460 -34.35 7.76 -17.12
N TYR A 461 -34.28 6.99 -16.04
CA TYR A 461 -33.39 5.84 -15.95
C TYR A 461 -34.16 4.55 -16.25
N ILE A 462 -33.74 3.81 -17.27
CA ILE A 462 -34.33 2.56 -17.75
C ILE A 462 -33.32 1.44 -17.60
N SER A 463 -33.67 0.41 -16.83
CA SER A 463 -32.87 -0.82 -16.75
C SER A 463 -33.17 -1.73 -17.95
N ILE A 464 -32.12 -2.23 -18.60
CA ILE A 464 -32.19 -3.17 -19.74
C ILE A 464 -31.46 -4.50 -19.43
N THR A 465 -31.54 -4.94 -18.18
CA THR A 465 -30.95 -6.18 -17.63
C THR A 465 -31.24 -7.43 -18.46
N ASN A 466 -30.19 -8.24 -18.72
CA ASN A 466 -30.24 -9.54 -19.42
C ASN A 466 -30.88 -9.52 -20.81
N GLN A 467 -31.05 -8.33 -21.41
CA GLN A 467 -31.57 -8.21 -22.77
C GLN A 467 -30.46 -8.23 -23.81
N ILE A 468 -29.20 -8.02 -23.39
CA ILE A 468 -28.03 -8.04 -24.27
C ILE A 468 -27.26 -9.33 -23.98
N THR A 469 -27.14 -10.21 -24.98
CA THR A 469 -26.43 -11.50 -24.88
C THR A 469 -25.07 -11.49 -25.59
N GLU A 470 -24.82 -10.52 -26.49
CA GLU A 470 -23.55 -10.38 -27.21
C GLU A 470 -22.99 -8.96 -27.11
N VAL A 471 -21.71 -8.87 -26.73
CA VAL A 471 -20.93 -7.63 -26.73
C VAL A 471 -19.70 -7.82 -27.61
N GLN A 472 -19.48 -6.91 -28.54
CA GLN A 472 -18.28 -6.87 -29.36
C GLN A 472 -17.23 -6.01 -28.67
N LYS A 473 -16.00 -6.52 -28.54
CA LYS A 473 -14.85 -5.80 -28.02
C LYS A 473 -13.96 -5.36 -29.19
N SER A 474 -13.93 -4.05 -29.44
CA SER A 474 -13.07 -3.38 -30.41
C SER A 474 -11.92 -2.65 -29.68
N TYR A 475 -11.04 -2.00 -30.43
CA TYR A 475 -9.90 -1.26 -29.86
C TYR A 475 -9.89 0.15 -30.46
N TRP A 476 -10.06 1.16 -29.62
CA TRP A 476 -9.90 2.54 -30.04
C TRP A 476 -8.43 2.83 -30.31
N LYS A 477 -8.15 3.35 -31.50
CA LYS A 477 -6.86 3.98 -31.82
C LYS A 477 -7.12 5.47 -32.05
N PRO A 478 -6.45 6.38 -31.31
CA PRO A 478 -6.49 7.78 -31.68
C PRO A 478 -5.99 7.95 -33.11
N SER A 479 -6.53 8.93 -33.83
CA SER A 479 -6.09 9.23 -35.20
C SER A 479 -4.56 9.40 -35.27
N GLU A 480 -3.95 8.93 -36.36
CA GLU A 480 -2.49 8.84 -36.60
C GLU A 480 -1.70 10.15 -36.35
N ASN A 481 -2.37 11.29 -36.25
CA ASN A 481 -1.77 12.59 -35.99
C ASN A 481 -1.51 12.92 -34.51
N ILE A 482 -1.85 12.05 -33.56
CA ILE A 482 -1.64 12.27 -32.11
C ILE A 482 -0.41 11.48 -31.62
N GLY A 483 0.73 11.70 -32.27
CA GLY A 483 2.12 11.67 -31.76
C GLY A 483 2.66 10.57 -30.82
N LYS A 484 1.91 9.57 -30.37
CA LYS A 484 2.41 8.49 -29.51
C LYS A 484 1.74 7.17 -29.87
N ASP A 485 2.57 6.15 -30.06
CA ASP A 485 2.16 4.76 -30.27
C ASP A 485 1.52 4.23 -28.97
N ILE A 486 0.20 4.37 -28.83
CA ILE A 486 -0.54 3.94 -27.62
C ILE A 486 -0.79 2.42 -27.68
N GLY A 487 0.26 1.62 -27.84
CA GLY A 487 0.21 0.15 -27.77
C GLY A 487 -0.99 -0.50 -28.47
N ASP A 488 -1.56 -1.53 -27.85
CA ASP A 488 -2.65 -2.33 -28.42
C ASP A 488 -4.01 -1.60 -28.59
N GLY A 489 -4.10 -0.30 -28.26
CA GLY A 489 -5.34 0.47 -28.21
C GLY A 489 -6.12 0.25 -26.92
N VAL A 490 -7.06 1.14 -26.63
CA VAL A 490 -7.95 1.02 -25.47
C VAL A 490 -9.13 0.12 -25.86
N PRO A 491 -9.43 -0.97 -25.12
CA PRO A 491 -10.50 -1.88 -25.49
C PRO A 491 -11.85 -1.19 -25.33
N MET A 492 -12.56 -1.00 -26.44
CA MET A 492 -13.93 -0.52 -26.49
C MET A 492 -14.88 -1.70 -26.55
N PHE A 493 -16.08 -1.52 -26.04
CA PHE A 493 -17.07 -2.58 -26.09
C PHE A 493 -18.40 -2.02 -26.57
N SER A 494 -18.98 -2.64 -27.59
CA SER A 494 -20.24 -2.25 -28.21
C SER A 494 -21.22 -3.40 -28.13
N ALA A 495 -22.40 -3.15 -27.54
CA ALA A 495 -23.51 -4.09 -27.62
C ALA A 495 -23.88 -4.31 -29.09
N LYS A 496 -24.03 -5.57 -29.49
CA LYS A 496 -24.50 -5.88 -30.84
C LYS A 496 -26.02 -5.71 -30.84
N TRP A 497 -26.53 -4.63 -31.40
CA TRP A 497 -27.98 -4.32 -31.36
C TRP A 497 -28.88 -5.45 -31.88
N ALA A 498 -28.38 -6.25 -32.82
CA ALA A 498 -29.09 -7.43 -33.32
C ALA A 498 -29.29 -8.55 -32.28
N SER A 499 -28.54 -8.54 -31.17
CA SER A 499 -28.63 -9.53 -30.10
C SER A 499 -29.57 -9.11 -28.96
N ILE A 500 -30.30 -7.98 -29.10
CA ILE A 500 -31.26 -7.55 -28.08
C ILE A 500 -32.57 -8.31 -28.27
N ASP A 501 -32.71 -9.44 -27.59
CA ASP A 501 -33.88 -10.29 -27.72
C ASP A 501 -35.08 -9.64 -27.02
N HIS A 502 -36.18 -9.45 -27.76
CA HIS A 502 -37.48 -8.95 -27.26
C HIS A 502 -37.55 -7.51 -26.69
N TYR A 503 -36.52 -6.67 -26.81
CA TYR A 503 -36.71 -5.23 -26.61
C TYR A 503 -37.04 -4.57 -27.95
N PRO A 504 -38.18 -3.88 -28.10
CA PRO A 504 -38.57 -3.45 -29.42
C PRO A 504 -37.57 -2.38 -29.88
N ALA A 505 -36.81 -2.66 -30.93
CA ALA A 505 -36.16 -1.61 -31.71
C ALA A 505 -37.18 -0.48 -31.96
N SER A 506 -38.47 -0.81 -32.16
CA SER A 506 -39.57 0.15 -32.24
C SER A 506 -39.81 1.00 -30.99
N ARG A 507 -39.46 0.60 -29.77
CA ARG A 507 -39.56 1.43 -28.55
C ARG A 507 -38.38 2.38 -28.43
N ILE A 508 -37.16 1.95 -28.74
CA ILE A 508 -36.01 2.87 -28.86
C ILE A 508 -36.27 3.84 -30.00
N THR A 509 -36.66 3.35 -31.18
CA THR A 509 -37.07 4.17 -32.31
C THR A 509 -38.27 5.07 -31.96
N ASN A 510 -39.26 4.63 -31.17
CA ASN A 510 -40.37 5.49 -30.72
C ASN A 510 -39.94 6.54 -29.67
N LEU A 511 -39.04 6.20 -28.74
CA LEU A 511 -38.45 7.13 -27.77
C LEU A 511 -37.64 8.19 -28.51
N LEU A 512 -36.81 7.75 -29.47
CA LEU A 512 -36.12 8.64 -30.39
C LEU A 512 -37.13 9.49 -31.14
N ILE A 513 -38.22 8.95 -31.70
CA ILE A 513 -39.18 9.70 -32.52
C ILE A 513 -39.97 10.76 -31.73
N LYS A 514 -40.30 10.55 -30.45
CA LYS A 514 -41.31 11.34 -29.73
C LYS A 514 -40.81 12.38 -28.72
N SER A 515 -39.51 12.50 -28.48
CA SER A 515 -38.98 13.46 -27.50
C SER A 515 -37.53 13.87 -27.78
N ASP A 516 -37.13 14.99 -27.17
CA ASP A 516 -35.73 15.41 -26.99
C ASP A 516 -35.04 14.45 -26.04
N THR A 517 -34.78 13.25 -26.53
CA THR A 517 -34.27 12.12 -25.74
C THR A 517 -32.80 11.91 -26.02
N PHE A 518 -31.98 12.21 -25.02
CA PHE A 518 -30.59 11.76 -24.97
C PHE A 518 -30.55 10.32 -24.49
N ILE A 519 -29.78 9.43 -25.14
CA ILE A 519 -29.70 8.00 -24.78
C ILE A 519 -28.27 7.61 -24.44
N LEU A 520 -28.10 7.02 -23.25
CA LEU A 520 -26.83 6.52 -22.75
C LEU A 520 -26.88 5.03 -22.38
N LEU A 521 -25.88 4.20 -22.70
CA LEU A 521 -25.92 2.74 -22.47
C LEU A 521 -24.78 2.22 -21.55
N PHE A 522 -25.11 1.47 -20.49
CA PHE A 522 -24.18 0.74 -19.56
C PHE A 522 -24.38 -0.77 -19.64
N PRO A 523 -23.55 -1.70 -19.08
CA PRO A 523 -22.28 -1.58 -18.36
C PRO A 523 -21.20 -2.53 -18.91
N LEU A 524 -19.93 -2.16 -18.88
CA LEU A 524 -18.83 -3.14 -18.87
C LEU A 524 -17.69 -2.53 -18.05
N HIS A 525 -16.90 -3.30 -17.29
CA HIS A 525 -15.86 -2.79 -16.37
C HIS A 525 -14.51 -2.46 -17.04
N CYS A 526 -14.50 -1.83 -18.21
CA CYS A 526 -13.32 -1.75 -19.06
C CYS A 526 -13.07 -0.35 -19.62
N THR A 527 -11.94 0.23 -19.24
CA THR A 527 -11.41 1.55 -19.63
C THR A 527 -11.86 2.05 -21.01
N ALA A 528 -12.56 3.19 -20.99
CA ALA A 528 -12.89 4.13 -22.07
C ALA A 528 -13.33 3.58 -23.44
N GLY A 529 -14.58 3.88 -23.81
CA GLY A 529 -15.04 3.83 -25.19
C GLY A 529 -16.22 4.78 -25.41
N ALA A 530 -16.10 5.66 -26.42
CA ALA A 530 -17.19 6.46 -26.96
C ALA A 530 -17.70 5.78 -28.23
N ALA A 531 -18.97 5.39 -28.28
CA ALA A 531 -19.61 5.00 -29.55
C ALA A 531 -20.71 5.99 -29.90
N SER A 532 -20.47 6.80 -30.94
CA SER A 532 -21.49 7.59 -31.61
C SER A 532 -22.22 6.72 -32.63
N LEU A 533 -23.52 6.53 -32.47
CA LEU A 533 -24.37 5.99 -33.54
C LEU A 533 -25.26 7.13 -34.05
N ALA A 534 -24.83 7.74 -35.16
CA ALA A 534 -25.67 8.63 -35.95
C ALA A 534 -26.47 7.78 -36.95
N PHE A 535 -27.79 7.68 -36.76
CA PHE A 535 -28.67 7.22 -37.83
C PHE A 535 -29.00 8.40 -38.74
N THR A 536 -28.42 8.43 -39.94
CA THR A 536 -28.91 9.29 -41.03
C THR A 536 -30.13 8.64 -41.67
N TYR A 537 -31.32 9.21 -41.44
CA TYR A 537 -32.49 8.93 -42.29
C TYR A 537 -32.49 9.90 -43.49
N GLU A 538 -32.43 9.35 -44.70
CA GLU A 538 -32.14 10.06 -45.96
C GLU A 538 -33.14 11.13 -46.43
N ASN A 539 -34.20 11.50 -45.69
CA ASN A 539 -35.26 12.36 -46.26
C ASN A 539 -35.85 13.47 -45.38
N SER A 540 -35.16 13.91 -44.33
CA SER A 540 -35.61 15.06 -43.54
C SER A 540 -34.73 16.28 -43.81
N LYS A 541 -35.32 17.37 -44.34
CA LYS A 541 -34.65 18.68 -44.51
C LYS A 541 -34.51 19.46 -43.18
N TYR A 542 -34.92 18.86 -42.07
CA TYR A 542 -34.72 19.35 -40.71
C TYR A 542 -34.45 18.15 -39.79
N ILE A 543 -33.29 17.51 -39.93
CA ILE A 543 -32.85 16.48 -38.98
C ILE A 543 -32.16 17.21 -37.84
N ALA A 544 -32.90 17.42 -36.74
CA ALA A 544 -32.26 17.48 -35.44
C ALA A 544 -31.66 16.09 -35.19
N HIS A 545 -30.35 16.08 -34.95
CA HIS A 545 -29.59 14.87 -34.74
C HIS A 545 -30.07 14.20 -33.45
N LYS A 546 -30.66 13.01 -33.59
CA LYS A 546 -30.99 12.15 -32.45
C LYS A 546 -29.77 11.31 -32.17
N THR A 547 -28.82 11.89 -31.45
CA THR A 547 -27.53 11.27 -31.19
C THR A 547 -27.69 10.27 -30.05
N ILE A 548 -27.51 8.98 -30.35
CA ILE A 548 -27.30 7.97 -29.32
C ILE A 548 -25.79 7.94 -29.07
N GLN A 549 -25.39 8.38 -27.89
CA GLN A 549 -24.00 8.30 -27.47
C GLN A 549 -23.86 7.20 -26.41
N LEU A 550 -23.15 6.13 -26.75
CA LEU A 550 -22.85 5.04 -25.83
C LEU A 550 -21.55 5.39 -25.11
N TYR A 551 -21.61 5.57 -23.79
CA TYR A 551 -20.42 5.80 -22.98
C TYR A 551 -20.19 4.70 -21.98
N HIS A 552 -18.92 4.36 -21.86
CA HIS A 552 -18.39 3.57 -20.77
C HIS A 552 -17.86 4.51 -19.68
N ALA A 553 -18.40 4.40 -18.45
CA ALA A 553 -17.80 5.00 -17.27
C ALA A 553 -17.34 3.86 -16.33
N GLY A 554 -16.02 3.65 -16.26
CA GLY A 554 -15.39 2.66 -15.36
C GLY A 554 -15.38 3.09 -13.88
N GLY A 555 -15.99 4.23 -13.59
CA GLY A 555 -16.47 4.64 -12.27
C GLY A 555 -17.87 5.23 -12.47
N ALA A 556 -18.62 5.48 -11.40
CA ALA A 556 -19.87 6.22 -11.52
C ALA A 556 -19.69 7.46 -12.39
N MET A 557 -20.64 7.74 -13.28
CA MET A 557 -20.60 8.96 -14.07
C MET A 557 -20.41 10.14 -13.12
N SER A 558 -19.24 10.77 -13.20
CA SER A 558 -19.05 12.03 -12.53
C SER A 558 -19.94 13.04 -13.25
N TYR A 559 -20.49 13.97 -12.49
CA TYR A 559 -21.24 15.09 -13.06
C TYR A 559 -20.41 15.86 -14.13
N GLY A 560 -19.07 15.88 -14.00
CA GLY A 560 -18.15 16.44 -14.99
C GLY A 560 -18.24 15.72 -16.35
N LEU A 561 -18.39 14.39 -16.36
CA LEU A 561 -18.59 13.63 -17.59
C LEU A 561 -19.94 13.96 -18.24
N PHE A 562 -21.03 14.05 -17.45
CA PHE A 562 -22.32 14.49 -18.00
C PHE A 562 -22.24 15.86 -18.67
N MET A 563 -21.59 16.82 -18.00
CA MET A 563 -21.38 18.16 -18.55
C MET A 563 -20.57 18.11 -19.85
N HIS A 564 -19.49 17.34 -19.88
CA HIS A 564 -18.63 17.20 -21.06
C HIS A 564 -19.37 16.67 -22.27
N GLU A 565 -20.02 15.52 -22.11
CA GLU A 565 -20.66 14.84 -23.23
C GLU A 565 -21.87 15.61 -23.74
N PHE A 566 -22.61 16.23 -22.82
CA PHE A 566 -23.67 17.15 -23.21
C PHE A 566 -23.14 18.31 -24.05
N PHE A 567 -21.94 18.81 -23.72
CA PHE A 567 -21.36 19.93 -24.44
C PHE A 567 -20.94 19.58 -25.86
N HIS A 568 -20.49 18.35 -26.13
CA HIS A 568 -20.27 17.91 -27.52
C HIS A 568 -21.54 18.03 -28.37
N GLU A 569 -22.73 17.77 -27.81
CA GLU A 569 -23.99 17.97 -28.53
C GLU A 569 -24.32 19.44 -28.76
N VAL A 570 -24.00 20.32 -27.80
CA VAL A 570 -24.13 21.77 -27.97
C VAL A 570 -23.21 22.24 -29.09
N GLU A 571 -21.94 21.83 -29.06
CA GLU A 571 -20.96 22.15 -30.10
C GLU A 571 -21.42 21.68 -31.47
N TYR A 572 -21.98 20.46 -31.54
CA TYR A 572 -22.50 19.91 -32.77
C TYR A 572 -23.72 20.70 -33.29
N SER A 573 -24.70 20.96 -32.42
CA SER A 573 -25.95 21.66 -32.77
C SER A 573 -25.71 23.07 -33.27
N TYR A 574 -24.67 23.73 -32.74
CA TYR A 574 -24.33 25.11 -33.10
C TYR A 574 -23.07 25.24 -33.96
N GLY A 575 -22.45 24.15 -34.39
CA GLY A 575 -21.19 24.18 -35.14
C GLY A 575 -21.26 24.96 -36.46
N LYS A 576 -22.47 25.16 -37.00
CA LYS A 576 -22.73 26.03 -38.16
C LYS A 576 -22.69 27.53 -37.83
N TYR A 577 -22.94 27.91 -36.59
CA TYR A 577 -22.97 29.30 -36.11
C TYR A 577 -21.67 29.70 -35.44
N TYR A 578 -20.98 28.74 -34.81
CA TYR A 578 -19.72 28.95 -34.12
C TYR A 578 -18.69 27.90 -34.51
N LYS A 579 -17.46 28.35 -34.79
CA LYS A 579 -16.30 27.44 -34.91
C LYS A 579 -15.82 27.11 -33.51
N PHE A 580 -16.41 26.10 -32.89
CA PHE A 580 -15.90 25.57 -31.64
C PHE A 580 -14.47 25.07 -31.84
N ILE A 581 -13.64 25.33 -30.85
CA ILE A 581 -12.36 24.65 -30.75
C ILE A 581 -12.68 23.32 -30.11
N ALA A 582 -12.36 22.21 -30.79
CA ALA A 582 -12.50 20.87 -30.21
C ALA A 582 -11.92 20.89 -28.79
N HIS A 583 -12.79 20.84 -27.79
CA HIS A 583 -12.38 20.97 -26.40
C HIS A 583 -11.91 19.60 -25.95
N VAL A 584 -10.59 19.45 -25.84
CA VAL A 584 -9.97 18.18 -25.44
C VAL A 584 -9.14 18.39 -24.19
N TYR A 585 -9.28 17.47 -23.24
CA TYR A 585 -8.79 17.51 -21.86
C TYR A 585 -7.28 17.59 -21.64
N SER A 586 -6.47 17.47 -22.68
CA SER A 586 -5.02 17.35 -22.50
C SER A 586 -4.33 18.72 -22.52
N GLU A 587 -3.31 18.88 -21.67
CA GLU A 587 -2.39 20.02 -21.69
C GLU A 587 -1.84 20.31 -23.10
N GLU A 588 -1.74 19.27 -23.95
CA GLU A 588 -1.25 19.39 -25.32
C GLU A 588 -2.22 20.17 -26.24
N TYR A 589 -3.51 20.28 -25.84
CA TYR A 589 -4.52 21.05 -26.56
C TYR A 589 -4.64 22.51 -26.09
N LYS A 590 -4.00 22.89 -24.97
CA LYS A 590 -4.03 24.28 -24.46
C LYS A 590 -3.55 25.31 -25.48
N LYS A 591 -2.63 24.95 -26.38
CA LYS A 591 -2.15 25.84 -27.45
C LYS A 591 -3.23 26.22 -28.46
N TYR A 592 -4.31 25.42 -28.54
CA TYR A 592 -5.43 25.68 -29.43
C TYR A 592 -6.57 26.40 -28.73
N TRP A 593 -6.53 26.53 -27.40
CA TRP A 593 -7.58 27.20 -26.65
C TRP A 593 -7.64 28.70 -26.98
N PRO A 594 -8.83 29.32 -26.93
CA PRO A 594 -8.93 30.75 -27.14
C PRO A 594 -8.08 31.50 -26.10
N LYS A 595 -7.43 32.60 -26.51
CA LYS A 595 -6.60 33.42 -25.60
C LYS A 595 -7.37 33.91 -24.36
N TRP A 596 -8.70 34.01 -24.43
CA TRP A 596 -9.53 34.43 -23.31
C TRP A 596 -9.74 33.32 -22.26
N TYR A 597 -9.59 32.04 -22.61
CA TYR A 597 -9.97 30.92 -21.75
C TYR A 597 -8.97 30.68 -20.60
N ASN A 598 -7.70 31.09 -20.75
CA ASN A 598 -6.65 31.13 -19.70
C ASN A 598 -6.54 29.90 -18.77
N GLY A 599 -7.09 28.74 -19.16
CA GLY A 599 -7.13 27.53 -18.35
C GLY A 599 -8.01 27.60 -17.09
N GLN A 600 -9.09 28.38 -17.11
CA GLN A 600 -9.99 28.58 -15.96
C GLN A 600 -10.93 27.40 -15.68
N GLY A 601 -10.83 26.32 -16.44
CA GLY A 601 -11.59 25.09 -16.23
C GLY A 601 -12.83 24.98 -17.10
N GLU A 602 -13.29 23.74 -17.29
CA GLU A 602 -14.31 23.40 -18.27
C GLU A 602 -15.66 24.12 -18.06
N MET A 603 -16.16 24.23 -16.83
CA MET A 603 -17.45 24.89 -16.60
C MET A 603 -17.38 26.39 -16.89
N PHE A 604 -16.22 27.03 -16.69
CA PHE A 604 -16.03 28.41 -17.10
C PHE A 604 -16.14 28.57 -18.62
N TYR A 605 -15.49 27.68 -19.38
CA TYR A 605 -15.63 27.65 -20.83
C TYR A 605 -17.08 27.46 -21.24
N GLN A 606 -17.75 26.45 -20.66
CA GLN A 606 -19.13 26.12 -20.98
C GLN A 606 -20.09 27.25 -20.65
N LYS A 607 -19.93 27.90 -19.49
CA LYS A 607 -20.71 29.09 -19.09
C LYS A 607 -20.53 30.22 -20.10
N HIS A 608 -19.29 30.57 -20.43
CA HIS A 608 -19.03 31.64 -21.39
C HIS A 608 -19.65 31.35 -22.75
N ILE A 609 -19.50 30.11 -23.24
CA ILE A 609 -20.08 29.69 -24.51
C ILE A 609 -21.61 29.78 -24.47
N LEU A 610 -22.26 29.27 -23.41
CA LEU A 610 -23.72 29.35 -23.29
C LEU A 610 -24.22 30.80 -23.15
N GLU A 611 -23.53 31.66 -22.41
CA GLU A 611 -23.87 33.09 -22.29
C GLU A 611 -23.78 33.80 -23.65
N GLU A 612 -22.69 33.60 -24.38
CA GLU A 612 -22.48 34.16 -25.72
C GLU A 612 -23.49 33.60 -26.74
N MET A 613 -23.88 32.34 -26.63
CA MET A 613 -24.77 31.70 -27.59
C MET A 613 -26.24 32.00 -27.31
N ILE A 614 -26.71 31.73 -26.09
CA ILE A 614 -28.11 31.95 -25.70
C ILE A 614 -28.43 33.44 -25.73
N GLY A 615 -27.49 34.30 -25.34
CA GLY A 615 -27.66 35.76 -25.42
C GLY A 615 -27.87 36.25 -26.84
N ASN A 616 -27.11 35.73 -27.81
CA ASN A 616 -27.14 36.21 -29.19
C ASN A 616 -28.15 35.51 -30.10
N TYR A 617 -28.46 34.24 -29.85
CA TYR A 617 -29.27 33.40 -30.76
C TYR A 617 -30.51 32.79 -30.12
N GLY A 618 -30.73 33.04 -28.83
CA GLY A 618 -31.82 32.44 -28.08
C GLY A 618 -31.61 30.94 -27.79
N ILE A 619 -32.60 30.35 -27.12
CA ILE A 619 -32.59 28.92 -26.73
C ILE A 619 -33.20 28.04 -27.81
N GLU A 620 -33.82 28.63 -28.83
CA GLU A 620 -34.56 27.93 -29.88
C GLU A 620 -33.75 26.84 -30.59
N PRO A 621 -32.43 26.97 -30.84
CA PRO A 621 -31.66 25.87 -31.44
C PRO A 621 -31.41 24.68 -30.50
N LEU A 622 -31.57 24.85 -29.17
CA LEU A 622 -31.56 23.76 -28.17
C LEU A 622 -32.94 23.13 -27.99
N ILE A 623 -34.01 23.86 -28.33
CA ILE A 623 -35.39 23.39 -28.26
C ILE A 623 -35.76 22.83 -29.63
N VAL A 624 -35.58 21.53 -29.81
CA VAL A 624 -36.01 20.87 -31.03
C VAL A 624 -37.54 20.77 -30.98
N LYS A 625 -38.23 21.46 -31.89
CA LYS A 625 -39.69 21.33 -32.07
C LYS A 625 -40.06 20.11 -32.89
#